data_AF-A0A2V2BBR8-F1
#
_entry.id   AF-A0A2V2BBR8-F1
#
_cell.length_a   1.000
_cell.length_b   1.000
_cell.length_c   1.000
_cell.angle_alpha   90.00
_cell.angle_beta   90.00
_cell.angle_gamma   90.00
#
_symmetry.space_group_name_H-M   'P 1'
#
loop_
_entity.id
_entity.type
_entity.pdbx_description
1 polymer ?
#
loop_
_entity_poly.entity_id
_entity_poly.type
_entity_poly.pdbx_seq_one_letter_code
_entity_poly.pdbx_strand_id
1 'polypeptide(L)'
;MLVRRLHTVLACAAAVSLGLVAVAPAQAVEGPAPDPRDAKAMRDMATAMAATAKYADERQAIKDGYVPKGQECMTNPFGVGAMNYHYVKQANWGSKDPARPTALLYSRDKDKNGRRRLETVEWMSTDRDQDLKTSDDRPSMFGLPFDGPMPGHWAGMPKHYDLHMWAYKKNPAGRFHNWNTALTCPIKPPTPGNPAAAHGHGH
;
A
#
# COMPACT_ATOMS: atom_id res chain seq x y z
N MET A 1 -1.75 50.97 -67.79
CA MET A 1 -1.69 52.11 -66.85
C MET A 1 -2.23 51.62 -65.51
N LEU A 2 -1.35 51.42 -64.51
CA LEU A 2 -1.27 52.18 -63.23
C LEU A 2 -2.58 52.06 -62.41
N VAL A 3 -2.64 51.64 -61.14
CA VAL A 3 -1.83 51.99 -59.97
C VAL A 3 -2.00 50.93 -58.88
N ARG A 4 -0.90 50.58 -58.20
CA ARG A 4 -0.83 49.71 -57.01
C ARG A 4 -1.27 50.50 -55.77
N ARG A 5 -2.24 50.03 -54.97
CA ARG A 5 -2.54 50.58 -53.64
C ARG A 5 -2.20 49.56 -52.55
N LEU A 6 -1.10 49.80 -51.84
CA LEU A 6 -0.75 49.08 -50.62
C LEU A 6 -1.79 49.37 -49.54
N HIS A 7 -2.36 48.32 -48.94
CA HIS A 7 -3.13 48.42 -47.71
C HIS A 7 -2.25 47.88 -46.58
N THR A 8 -1.86 48.77 -45.68
CA THR A 8 -1.09 48.47 -44.47
C THR A 8 -1.95 47.62 -43.54
N VAL A 9 -1.54 46.37 -43.33
CA VAL A 9 -2.20 45.47 -42.36
C VAL A 9 -1.76 45.88 -40.96
N LEU A 10 -2.71 46.39 -40.16
CA LEU A 10 -2.50 46.65 -38.75
C LEU A 10 -2.63 45.31 -38.00
N ALA A 11 -1.52 44.69 -37.64
CA ALA A 11 -1.51 43.48 -36.82
C ALA A 11 -1.68 43.87 -35.35
N CYS A 12 -2.87 43.65 -34.80
CA CYS A 12 -3.10 43.69 -33.35
C CYS A 12 -2.41 42.48 -32.71
N ALA A 13 -1.23 42.67 -32.14
CA ALA A 13 -0.58 41.68 -31.30
C ALA A 13 -1.34 41.59 -29.95
N ALA A 14 -2.26 40.63 -29.84
CA ALA A 14 -2.84 40.27 -28.55
C ALA A 14 -1.79 39.48 -27.76
N ALA A 15 -1.13 40.14 -26.80
CA ALA A 15 -0.25 39.48 -25.84
C ALA A 15 -1.10 38.62 -24.88
N VAL A 16 -1.15 37.32 -25.12
CA VAL A 16 -1.75 36.36 -24.18
C VAL A 16 -0.72 36.10 -23.08
N SER A 17 -0.87 36.77 -21.95
CA SER A 17 -0.10 36.51 -20.74
C SER A 17 -0.50 35.15 -20.17
N LEU A 18 0.26 34.08 -20.43
CA LEU A 18 0.13 32.84 -19.69
C LEU A 18 0.57 33.10 -18.24
N GLY A 19 -0.39 33.30 -17.34
CA GLY A 19 -0.14 33.29 -15.91
C GLY A 19 0.32 31.90 -15.49
N LEU A 20 1.60 31.76 -15.13
CA LEU A 20 2.09 30.57 -14.43
C LEU A 20 1.42 30.53 -13.06
N VAL A 21 0.37 29.72 -12.93
CA VAL A 21 -0.14 29.34 -11.61
C VAL A 21 0.90 28.37 -11.03
N ALA A 22 1.72 28.86 -10.11
CA ALA A 22 2.61 28.03 -9.33
C ALA A 22 1.76 27.11 -8.44
N VAL A 23 1.56 25.86 -8.89
CA VAL A 23 0.99 24.82 -8.04
C VAL A 23 2.01 24.54 -6.94
N ALA A 24 1.69 24.92 -5.70
CA ALA A 24 2.52 24.58 -4.55
C ALA A 24 2.74 23.05 -4.53
N PRO A 25 3.97 22.56 -4.33
CA PRO A 25 4.20 21.13 -4.23
C PRO A 25 3.37 20.63 -3.05
N ALA A 26 2.49 19.66 -3.30
CA ALA A 26 1.85 18.91 -2.24
C ALA A 26 2.97 18.37 -1.34
N GLN A 27 3.03 18.83 -0.09
CA GLN A 27 3.95 18.34 0.92
C GLN A 27 3.62 16.86 1.09
N ALA A 28 4.42 15.98 0.46
CA ALA A 28 4.38 14.57 0.80
C ALA A 28 4.78 14.50 2.27
N VAL A 29 3.95 13.89 3.09
CA VAL A 29 4.36 13.58 4.47
C VAL A 29 5.57 12.67 4.34
N GLU A 30 6.73 13.10 4.86
CA GLU A 30 7.93 12.26 4.90
C GLU A 30 7.67 11.10 5.85
N GLY A 31 7.14 10.00 5.30
CA GLY A 31 7.06 8.74 6.01
C GLY A 31 8.41 8.04 6.10
N PRO A 32 8.45 6.88 6.80
CA PRO A 32 9.68 6.11 6.92
C PRO A 32 10.26 5.78 5.54
N ALA A 33 11.55 6.10 5.40
CA ALA A 33 12.33 5.85 4.21
C ALA A 33 13.77 5.50 4.61
N PRO A 34 14.41 4.52 3.95
CA PRO A 34 15.84 4.26 4.14
C PRO A 34 16.69 5.49 3.83
N ASP A 35 17.86 5.62 4.47
CA ASP A 35 18.85 6.61 4.06
C ASP A 35 19.20 6.36 2.58
N PRO A 36 19.04 7.34 1.68
CA PRO A 36 19.33 7.14 0.26
C PRO A 36 20.78 6.75 -0.03
N ARG A 37 21.70 6.99 0.91
CA ARG A 37 23.11 6.63 0.83
C ARG A 37 23.40 5.22 1.34
N ASP A 38 22.44 4.55 1.96
CA ASP A 38 22.59 3.14 2.33
C ASP A 38 22.50 2.26 1.06
N ALA A 39 23.66 1.97 0.49
CA ALA A 39 23.78 1.16 -0.71
C ALA A 39 23.24 -0.27 -0.51
N LYS A 40 23.25 -0.81 0.72
CA LYS A 40 22.70 -2.13 1.00
C LYS A 40 21.18 -2.07 0.97
N ALA A 41 20.56 -1.11 1.65
CA ALA A 41 19.11 -0.92 1.62
C ALA A 41 18.60 -0.74 0.17
N MET A 42 19.32 0.05 -0.64
CA MET A 42 18.98 0.23 -2.05
C MET A 42 19.03 -1.07 -2.87
N ARG A 43 20.07 -1.89 -2.69
CA ARG A 43 20.17 -3.19 -3.36
C ARG A 43 19.13 -4.19 -2.88
N ASP A 44 18.82 -4.18 -1.58
CA ASP A 44 17.82 -5.06 -1.01
C ASP A 44 16.42 -4.71 -1.55
N MET A 45 16.07 -3.42 -1.63
CA MET A 45 14.80 -2.99 -2.24
C MET A 45 14.72 -3.42 -3.70
N ALA A 46 15.79 -3.27 -4.47
CA ALA A 46 15.86 -3.73 -5.86
C ALA A 46 15.67 -5.26 -5.96
N THR A 47 16.29 -6.01 -5.04
CA THR A 47 16.12 -7.47 -4.94
C THR A 47 14.65 -7.84 -4.69
N ALA A 48 14.00 -7.17 -3.74
CA ALA A 48 12.59 -7.42 -3.44
C ALA A 48 11.68 -7.13 -4.64
N MET A 49 11.89 -6.00 -5.33
CA MET A 49 11.14 -5.68 -6.55
C MET A 49 11.38 -6.71 -7.65
N ALA A 50 12.64 -7.11 -7.91
CA ALA A 50 12.97 -8.08 -8.93
C ALA A 50 12.38 -9.48 -8.65
N ALA A 51 12.50 -9.96 -7.40
CA ALA A 51 12.01 -11.28 -7.00
C ALA A 51 10.47 -11.37 -7.05
N THR A 52 9.78 -10.25 -6.82
CA THR A 52 8.31 -10.21 -6.74
C THR A 52 7.65 -9.72 -8.02
N ALA A 53 8.40 -9.21 -9.01
CA ALA A 53 7.84 -8.67 -10.25
C ALA A 53 6.94 -9.68 -11.00
N LYS A 54 7.29 -10.97 -10.96
CA LYS A 54 6.47 -12.03 -11.59
C LYS A 54 5.06 -12.16 -10.98
N TYR A 55 4.87 -11.71 -9.75
CA TYR A 55 3.59 -11.72 -9.05
C TYR A 55 2.66 -10.57 -9.46
N ALA A 56 3.08 -9.71 -10.39
CA ALA A 56 2.15 -8.85 -11.12
C ALA A 56 1.04 -9.67 -11.81
N ASP A 57 1.32 -10.93 -12.20
CA ASP A 57 0.29 -11.93 -12.46
C ASP A 57 -0.04 -12.69 -11.17
N GLU A 58 -1.18 -12.35 -10.55
CA GLU A 58 -1.68 -12.93 -9.30
C GLU A 58 -1.64 -14.47 -9.29
N ARG A 59 -1.86 -15.10 -10.45
CA ARG A 59 -1.85 -16.57 -10.57
C ARG A 59 -0.49 -17.17 -10.24
N GLN A 60 0.60 -16.45 -10.53
CA GLN A 60 1.95 -16.89 -10.17
C GLN A 60 2.16 -16.85 -8.65
N ALA A 61 1.58 -15.86 -7.96
CA ALA A 61 1.66 -15.79 -6.50
C ALA A 61 0.93 -16.96 -5.85
N ILE A 62 -0.29 -17.25 -6.32
CA ILE A 62 -1.07 -18.40 -5.85
C ILE A 62 -0.33 -19.71 -6.11
N LYS A 63 0.23 -19.88 -7.32
CA LYS A 63 1.04 -21.06 -7.68
C LYS A 63 2.26 -21.22 -6.77
N ASP A 64 2.90 -20.13 -6.38
CA ASP A 64 4.06 -20.12 -5.50
C ASP A 64 3.72 -20.19 -4.00
N GLY A 65 2.43 -20.31 -3.65
CA GLY A 65 1.95 -20.56 -2.29
C GLY A 65 1.55 -19.31 -1.50
N TYR A 66 1.38 -18.15 -2.13
CA TYR A 66 0.76 -16.98 -1.52
C TYR A 66 -0.76 -17.10 -1.64
N VAL A 67 -1.44 -17.36 -0.54
CA VAL A 67 -2.89 -17.57 -0.50
C VAL A 67 -3.58 -16.44 0.26
N PRO A 68 -4.79 -16.03 -0.14
CA PRO A 68 -5.56 -15.03 0.60
C PRO A 68 -5.68 -15.39 2.09
N LYS A 69 -5.36 -14.45 2.98
CA LYS A 69 -5.61 -14.53 4.42
C LYS A 69 -6.50 -13.38 4.85
N GLY A 70 -7.44 -13.68 5.75
CA GLY A 70 -8.55 -12.79 6.05
C GLY A 70 -9.55 -12.72 4.88
N GLN A 71 -10.76 -12.20 5.15
CA GLN A 71 -11.78 -12.03 4.11
C GLN A 71 -12.00 -10.57 3.71
N GLU A 72 -11.36 -9.63 4.40
CA GLU A 72 -11.73 -8.23 4.35
C GLU A 72 -10.53 -7.37 3.92
N CYS A 73 -10.83 -6.38 3.09
CA CYS A 73 -9.89 -5.33 2.75
C CYS A 73 -9.50 -4.60 4.04
N MET A 74 -8.20 -4.52 4.34
CA MET A 74 -7.72 -3.94 5.58
C MET A 74 -7.75 -2.41 5.53
N THR A 75 -8.58 -1.82 6.40
CA THR A 75 -8.70 -0.37 6.60
C THR A 75 -7.90 0.04 7.82
N ASN A 76 -7.29 1.23 7.78
CA ASN A 76 -6.63 1.82 8.94
C ASN A 76 -7.64 2.03 10.08
N PRO A 77 -7.53 1.31 11.22
CA PRO A 77 -8.48 1.46 12.32
C PRO A 77 -8.32 2.80 13.07
N PHE A 78 -7.24 3.54 12.82
CA PHE A 78 -6.90 4.79 13.51
C PHE A 78 -7.04 6.03 12.61
N GLY A 79 -7.53 5.91 11.38
CA GLY A 79 -7.70 7.06 10.50
C GLY A 79 -7.79 6.71 9.02
N VAL A 80 -7.07 7.48 8.19
CA VAL A 80 -7.13 7.36 6.73
C VAL A 80 -6.20 6.27 6.23
N GLY A 81 -6.64 5.58 5.18
CA GLY A 81 -5.83 4.68 4.38
C GLY A 81 -6.25 3.22 4.48
N ALA A 82 -5.67 2.43 3.59
CA ALA A 82 -5.90 0.99 3.51
C ALA A 82 -4.65 0.25 3.05
N MET A 83 -4.62 -1.05 3.32
CA MET A 83 -3.61 -2.01 2.86
C MET A 83 -4.15 -2.90 1.73
N ASN A 84 -5.47 -2.97 1.57
CA ASN A 84 -6.17 -3.92 0.70
C ASN A 84 -6.01 -5.40 1.15
N TYR A 85 -5.81 -6.33 0.21
CA TYR A 85 -5.95 -7.77 0.45
C TYR A 85 -4.59 -8.47 0.59
N HIS A 86 -4.38 -9.16 1.71
CA HIS A 86 -3.15 -9.88 2.01
C HIS A 86 -3.18 -11.30 1.45
N TYR A 87 -2.15 -11.65 0.69
CA TYR A 87 -1.88 -13.00 0.21
C TYR A 87 -0.60 -13.46 0.90
N VAL A 88 -0.70 -14.43 1.80
CA VAL A 88 0.38 -14.81 2.71
C VAL A 88 0.95 -16.16 2.31
N LYS A 89 2.27 -16.26 2.34
CA LYS A 89 3.01 -17.52 2.21
C LYS A 89 3.62 -17.88 3.55
N GLN A 90 2.98 -18.80 4.26
CA GLN A 90 3.37 -19.19 5.63
C GLN A 90 4.84 -19.65 5.72
N ALA A 91 5.36 -20.30 4.68
CA ALA A 91 6.75 -20.76 4.61
C ALA A 91 7.79 -19.62 4.59
N ASN A 92 7.36 -18.37 4.39
CA ASN A 92 8.21 -17.18 4.46
C ASN A 92 7.98 -16.37 5.76
N TRP A 93 7.18 -16.86 6.70
CA TRP A 93 7.00 -16.19 7.98
C TRP A 93 8.34 -16.10 8.75
N GLY A 94 8.66 -14.92 9.28
CA GLY A 94 9.92 -14.65 9.96
C GLY A 94 11.12 -14.45 9.03
N SER A 95 10.93 -14.48 7.70
CA SER A 95 12.02 -14.24 6.76
C SER A 95 12.52 -12.80 6.85
N LYS A 96 13.84 -12.62 6.84
CA LYS A 96 14.52 -11.33 6.68
C LYS A 96 15.25 -11.22 5.34
N ASP A 97 14.88 -12.07 4.38
CA ASP A 97 15.42 -12.08 3.02
C ASP A 97 14.54 -11.19 2.13
N PRO A 98 15.09 -10.14 1.49
CA PRO A 98 14.35 -9.28 0.57
C PRO A 98 13.68 -10.05 -0.58
N ALA A 99 14.20 -11.20 -0.99
CA ALA A 99 13.59 -12.01 -2.06
C ALA A 99 12.40 -12.87 -1.58
N ARG A 100 12.13 -12.91 -0.26
CA ARG A 100 11.17 -13.82 0.36
C ARG A 100 10.19 -13.10 1.29
N PRO A 101 9.36 -12.19 0.76
CA PRO A 101 8.33 -11.56 1.56
C PRO A 101 7.37 -12.60 2.14
N THR A 102 6.82 -12.29 3.31
CA THR A 102 5.79 -13.11 3.97
C THR A 102 4.44 -12.91 3.29
N ALA A 103 4.14 -11.68 2.84
CA ALA A 103 2.89 -11.36 2.17
C ALA A 103 3.06 -10.48 0.93
N LEU A 104 2.07 -10.60 0.04
CA LEU A 104 1.86 -9.77 -1.13
C LEU A 104 0.49 -9.13 -1.01
N LEU A 105 0.42 -7.81 -1.19
CA LEU A 105 -0.81 -7.06 -1.02
C LEU A 105 -1.36 -6.64 -2.37
N TYR A 106 -2.61 -6.99 -2.59
CA TYR A 106 -3.29 -6.88 -3.87
C TYR A 106 -4.45 -5.88 -3.84
N SER A 107 -4.66 -5.21 -4.96
CA SER A 107 -5.68 -4.18 -5.13
C SER A 107 -7.08 -4.67 -4.81
N ARG A 108 -7.90 -3.75 -4.29
CA ARG A 108 -9.34 -3.96 -4.10
C ARG A 108 -10.06 -4.33 -5.39
N ASP A 109 -9.75 -3.63 -6.48
CA ASP A 109 -10.43 -3.82 -7.75
C ASP A 109 -9.81 -5.01 -8.50
N LYS A 110 -10.64 -5.73 -9.24
CA LYS A 110 -10.25 -6.83 -10.11
C LYS A 110 -10.31 -6.39 -11.57
N ASP A 111 -9.41 -6.92 -12.39
CA ASP A 111 -9.46 -6.78 -13.84
C ASP A 111 -10.63 -7.60 -14.43
N LYS A 112 -10.84 -7.47 -15.75
CA LYS A 112 -11.90 -8.19 -16.48
C LYS A 112 -11.81 -9.72 -16.38
N ASN A 113 -10.64 -10.26 -15.99
CA ASN A 113 -10.40 -11.69 -15.82
C ASN A 113 -10.48 -12.10 -14.33
N GLY A 114 -10.94 -11.20 -13.46
CA GLY A 114 -11.09 -11.46 -12.03
C GLY A 114 -9.79 -11.39 -11.22
N ARG A 115 -8.71 -10.85 -11.82
CA ARG A 115 -7.39 -10.78 -11.18
C ARG A 115 -7.16 -9.44 -10.49
N ARG A 116 -6.51 -9.46 -9.34
CA ARG A 116 -6.07 -8.25 -8.63
C ARG A 116 -4.69 -7.81 -9.11
N ARG A 117 -4.37 -6.54 -8.89
CA ARG A 117 -3.05 -5.96 -9.18
C ARG A 117 -2.18 -6.00 -7.93
N LEU A 118 -0.93 -6.40 -8.08
CA LEU A 118 0.06 -6.31 -6.99
C LEU A 118 0.36 -4.84 -6.68
N GLU A 119 0.36 -4.47 -5.40
CA GLU A 119 0.55 -3.08 -4.93
C GLU A 119 1.73 -2.94 -3.95
N THR A 120 1.87 -3.91 -3.05
CA THR A 120 2.83 -3.90 -1.93
C THR A 120 3.40 -5.29 -1.66
N VAL A 121 4.57 -5.31 -1.04
CA VAL A 121 5.18 -6.51 -0.46
C VAL A 121 5.44 -6.28 1.04
N GLU A 122 5.43 -7.34 1.83
CA GLU A 122 5.51 -7.24 3.28
C GLU A 122 6.29 -8.41 3.88
N TRP A 123 7.08 -8.12 4.92
CA TRP A 123 7.76 -9.11 5.75
C TRP A 123 7.17 -9.07 7.14
N MET A 124 6.98 -10.25 7.75
CA MET A 124 6.36 -10.36 9.06
C MET A 124 7.20 -11.26 9.96
N SER A 125 7.23 -10.97 11.26
CA SER A 125 7.93 -11.76 12.26
C SER A 125 7.12 -11.87 13.53
N THR A 126 7.10 -13.05 14.15
CA THR A 126 6.40 -13.24 15.42
C THR A 126 7.08 -12.47 16.53
N ASP A 127 6.29 -11.77 17.33
CA ASP A 127 6.72 -11.19 18.60
C ASP A 127 6.99 -12.31 19.63
N ARG A 128 8.23 -12.46 20.09
CA ARG A 128 8.69 -13.69 20.77
C ARG A 128 7.93 -13.95 22.08
N ASP A 129 7.70 -12.91 22.88
CA ASP A 129 7.04 -13.02 24.18
C ASP A 129 5.52 -12.79 24.11
N GLN A 130 5.01 -12.39 22.94
CA GLN A 130 3.61 -12.05 22.74
C GLN A 130 3.14 -10.96 23.72
N ASP A 131 3.98 -10.00 24.10
CA ASP A 131 3.62 -8.82 24.89
C ASP A 131 3.71 -7.55 24.02
N LEU A 132 2.59 -6.82 23.90
CA LEU A 132 2.56 -5.60 23.09
C LEU A 132 3.34 -4.43 23.71
N LYS A 133 3.86 -4.60 24.93
CA LYS A 133 4.59 -3.58 25.70
C LYS A 133 6.10 -3.70 25.58
N THR A 134 6.61 -4.84 25.12
CA THR A 134 8.03 -5.11 24.92
C THR A 134 8.34 -5.06 23.42
N SER A 135 9.61 -4.85 23.06
CA SER A 135 10.02 -4.89 21.64
C SER A 135 11.52 -5.11 21.42
N ASP A 136 12.18 -5.81 22.34
CA ASP A 136 13.62 -6.07 22.28
C ASP A 136 14.01 -6.99 21.11
N ASP A 137 13.05 -7.73 20.56
CA ASP A 137 13.22 -8.66 19.44
C ASP A 137 12.79 -8.08 18.08
N ARG A 138 12.37 -6.80 18.04
CA ARG A 138 11.93 -6.11 16.82
C ARG A 138 12.99 -6.23 15.70
N PRO A 139 12.66 -6.85 14.55
CA PRO A 139 13.59 -6.94 13.43
C PRO A 139 13.82 -5.59 12.72
N SER A 140 14.81 -5.55 11.84
CA SER A 140 15.02 -4.44 10.91
C SER A 140 15.38 -4.98 9.53
N MET A 141 14.92 -4.29 8.48
CA MET A 141 15.28 -4.52 7.08
C MET A 141 15.34 -3.19 6.33
N PHE A 142 16.12 -3.11 5.26
CA PHE A 142 16.30 -1.88 4.47
C PHE A 142 16.76 -0.67 5.30
N GLY A 143 17.45 -0.89 6.43
CA GLY A 143 17.84 0.19 7.35
C GLY A 143 16.69 0.73 8.21
N LEU A 144 15.52 0.09 8.21
CA LEU A 144 14.34 0.49 8.96
C LEU A 144 13.94 -0.60 9.97
N PRO A 145 13.49 -0.22 11.18
CA PRO A 145 12.83 -1.15 12.08
C PRO A 145 11.48 -1.57 11.51
N PHE A 146 11.02 -2.77 11.87
CA PHE A 146 9.65 -3.19 11.59
C PHE A 146 8.67 -2.42 12.49
N ASP A 147 7.45 -2.20 12.02
CA ASP A 147 6.37 -1.69 12.86
C ASP A 147 5.84 -2.77 13.80
N GLY A 148 5.24 -2.35 14.92
CA GLY A 148 4.73 -3.23 15.96
C GLY A 148 5.56 -3.21 17.27
N PRO A 149 5.33 -4.17 18.20
CA PRO A 149 4.47 -5.33 18.01
C PRO A 149 2.99 -4.94 17.90
N MET A 150 2.21 -5.72 17.18
CA MET A 150 0.78 -5.47 16.99
C MET A 150 -0.08 -6.74 17.10
N PRO A 151 -1.39 -6.60 17.40
CA PRO A 151 -2.32 -7.74 17.41
C PRO A 151 -2.39 -8.43 16.04
N GLY A 152 -2.71 -9.72 16.05
CA GLY A 152 -2.98 -10.46 14.81
C GLY A 152 -4.17 -9.88 14.02
N HIS A 153 -4.06 -9.92 12.69
CA HIS A 153 -5.06 -9.41 11.75
C HIS A 153 -6.13 -10.43 11.34
N TRP A 154 -5.94 -11.71 11.70
CA TRP A 154 -6.92 -12.76 11.52
C TRP A 154 -6.86 -13.78 12.65
N ALA A 155 -7.90 -14.61 12.77
CA ALA A 155 -7.99 -15.62 13.81
C ALA A 155 -6.79 -16.57 13.78
N GLY A 156 -6.11 -16.71 14.92
CA GLY A 156 -4.93 -17.56 15.08
C GLY A 156 -3.61 -16.95 14.60
N MET A 157 -3.60 -15.71 14.12
CA MET A 157 -2.36 -14.99 13.85
C MET A 157 -1.72 -14.52 15.17
N PRO A 158 -0.43 -14.79 15.41
CA PRO A 158 0.24 -14.31 16.60
C PRO A 158 0.41 -12.78 16.58
N LYS A 159 0.70 -12.20 17.75
CA LYS A 159 1.28 -10.85 17.79
C LYS A 159 2.57 -10.84 17.01
N HIS A 160 2.80 -9.78 16.27
CA HIS A 160 3.84 -9.76 15.27
C HIS A 160 4.33 -8.35 15.01
N TYR A 161 5.45 -8.30 14.30
CA TYR A 161 5.98 -7.14 13.63
C TYR A 161 5.77 -7.28 12.12
N ASP A 162 5.58 -6.16 11.43
CA ASP A 162 5.56 -6.13 9.98
C ASP A 162 6.41 -4.99 9.41
N LEU A 163 6.84 -5.14 8.16
CA LEU A 163 7.43 -4.05 7.40
C LEU A 163 6.88 -4.06 5.99
N HIS A 164 6.15 -3.00 5.68
CA HIS A 164 5.54 -2.78 4.38
C HIS A 164 6.52 -2.11 3.42
N MET A 165 6.52 -2.53 2.15
CA MET A 165 7.18 -1.79 1.07
C MET A 165 6.22 -1.63 -0.11
N TRP A 166 5.78 -0.39 -0.32
CA TRP A 166 4.95 0.04 -1.45
C TRP A 166 5.75 0.06 -2.76
N ALA A 167 6.02 -1.13 -3.29
CA ALA A 167 6.86 -1.36 -4.48
C ALA A 167 6.17 -0.97 -5.80
N TYR A 168 4.84 -1.10 -5.88
CA TYR A 168 4.11 -1.02 -7.15
C TYR A 168 3.04 0.06 -7.16
N LYS A 169 2.54 0.46 -6.00
CA LYS A 169 1.58 1.55 -5.83
C LYS A 169 2.24 2.67 -5.03
N LYS A 170 2.19 3.91 -5.53
CA LYS A 170 2.67 5.08 -4.76
C LYS A 170 1.85 5.22 -3.47
N ASN A 171 2.53 5.41 -2.35
CA ASN A 171 1.92 5.79 -1.07
C ASN A 171 2.29 7.26 -0.76
N PRO A 172 1.31 8.19 -0.70
CA PRO A 172 1.59 9.58 -0.35
C PRO A 172 2.16 9.78 1.06
N ALA A 173 1.94 8.84 1.97
CA ALA A 173 2.47 8.85 3.32
C ALA A 173 3.87 8.24 3.42
N GLY A 174 4.50 7.81 2.31
CA GLY A 174 5.86 7.24 2.29
C GLY A 174 5.89 5.76 1.88
N ARG A 175 7.02 5.33 1.29
CA ARG A 175 7.17 3.99 0.69
C ARG A 175 7.08 2.85 1.72
N PHE A 176 7.45 3.10 2.97
CA PHE A 176 7.42 2.11 4.05
C PHE A 176 6.32 2.37 5.08
N HIS A 177 5.44 3.36 4.84
CA HIS A 177 4.33 3.61 5.75
C HIS A 177 3.28 2.49 5.62
N ASN A 178 2.81 1.94 6.73
CA ASN A 178 1.87 0.81 6.77
C ASN A 178 0.60 1.05 5.96
N TRP A 179 -0.05 2.19 6.20
CA TRP A 179 -1.30 2.54 5.54
C TRP A 179 -1.04 3.42 4.32
N ASN A 180 -1.69 3.10 3.18
CA ASN A 180 -1.68 3.99 2.01
C ASN A 180 -2.88 4.92 2.04
N THR A 181 -2.62 6.20 2.25
CA THR A 181 -3.66 7.25 2.40
C THR A 181 -4.42 7.55 1.11
N ALA A 182 -3.93 7.09 -0.04
CA ALA A 182 -4.65 7.16 -1.31
C ALA A 182 -5.62 5.98 -1.53
N LEU A 183 -5.70 5.03 -0.60
CA LEU A 183 -6.54 3.84 -0.71
C LEU A 183 -7.68 3.86 0.31
N THR A 184 -8.81 3.29 -0.10
CA THR A 184 -9.97 3.05 0.77
C THR A 184 -10.54 1.67 0.48
N CYS A 185 -10.97 1.00 1.54
CA CYS A 185 -11.73 -0.24 1.42
C CYS A 185 -13.23 0.06 1.22
N PRO A 186 -13.97 -0.83 0.54
CA PRO A 186 -15.41 -0.70 0.47
C PRO A 186 -15.99 -0.86 1.87
N ILE A 187 -16.91 0.02 2.26
CA ILE A 187 -17.73 -0.18 3.45
C ILE A 187 -18.59 -1.40 3.20
N LYS A 188 -18.45 -2.44 4.02
CA LYS A 188 -19.37 -3.59 4.00
C LYS A 188 -20.77 -3.07 4.35
N PRO A 189 -21.80 -3.28 3.52
CA PRO A 189 -23.17 -3.02 3.94
C PRO A 189 -23.44 -3.80 5.23
N PRO A 190 -24.16 -3.25 6.22
CA PRO A 190 -24.58 -4.02 7.37
C PRO A 190 -25.31 -5.26 6.87
N THR A 191 -24.93 -6.44 7.37
CA THR A 191 -25.69 -7.66 7.14
C THR A 191 -27.14 -7.38 7.55
N PRO A 192 -28.15 -7.67 6.71
CA PRO A 192 -29.54 -7.60 7.14
C PRO A 192 -29.66 -8.47 8.39
N GLY A 193 -29.86 -7.82 9.54
CA GLY A 193 -30.02 -8.54 10.80
C GLY A 193 -31.25 -9.42 10.67
N ASN A 194 -31.12 -10.70 11.04
CA ASN A 194 -32.30 -11.45 11.46
C ASN A 194 -33.03 -10.59 12.51
N PRO A 195 -34.34 -10.36 12.39
CA PRO A 195 -35.07 -9.60 13.39
C PRO A 195 -34.80 -10.24 14.75
N ALA A 196 -34.29 -9.44 15.68
CA ALA A 196 -34.07 -9.87 17.04
C ALA A 196 -35.37 -10.50 17.57
N ALA A 197 -35.27 -11.72 18.10
CA ALA A 197 -36.36 -12.33 18.83
C ALA A 197 -36.78 -11.35 19.93
N ALA A 198 -38.03 -10.90 19.88
CA ALA A 198 -38.61 -10.02 20.87
C ALA A 198 -38.43 -10.64 22.25
N HIS A 199 -37.65 -9.99 23.12
CA HIS A 199 -37.67 -10.27 24.55
C HIS A 199 -38.99 -9.72 25.08
N GLY A 200 -39.95 -10.62 25.30
CA GLY A 200 -41.18 -10.30 26.02
C GLY A 200 -40.85 -9.97 27.46
N HIS A 201 -41.10 -8.73 27.86
CA HIS A 201 -41.21 -8.37 29.27
C HIS A 201 -42.61 -8.77 29.74
N GLY A 202 -42.67 -9.78 30.60
CA GLY A 202 -43.87 -10.14 31.35
C GLY A 202 -44.21 -9.07 32.39
N HIS A 203 -45.51 -8.87 32.59
CA HIS A 203 -46.10 -8.07 33.67
C HIS A 203 -46.11 -8.83 34.99
#